data_AF-A0A961FR27-F1
#
_entry.id   AF-A0A961FR27-F1
#
_cell.length_a   1.000
_cell.length_b   1.000
_cell.length_c   1.000
_cell.angle_alpha   90.00
_cell.angle_beta   90.00
_cell.angle_gamma   90.00
#
_symmetry.space_group_name_H-M   'P 1'
#
loop_
_entity.id
_entity.type
_entity.pdbx_description
1 polymer ?
#
loop_
_entity_poly.entity_id
_entity_poly.type
_entity_poly.pdbx_seq_one_letter_code
_entity_poly.pdbx_strand_id
1 'polypeptide(L)'
;MKRSFLRGQPMVALVAFCLLCVLATAAEAQLRPIPVRKSKADRKESSLIREDGAVYLEGLVNKEVKARVTAPAPIYTTLTADRWLGNLFADQEVTVLAISEKAYRVRGRAKQGQVAGWVGKAMVEGLSEEFEGNLTKLHERQLLVDDLIENEQVALGMTQEEVTESLGEPSKQAAKIDQSGHTATFEYITYDRIPQQTTARDAFGRLVQTVTYVEVETGKVTIEFEKGVVKSIAESEGVDRQSGVVRVVPPPILLF
;
A
#
# COMPACT_ATOMS: atom_id res chain seq x y z
N MET A 1 -64.57 -1.30 -54.88
CA MET A 1 -65.48 -1.56 -53.73
C MET A 1 -64.72 -1.32 -52.43
N LYS A 2 -65.22 -0.37 -51.63
CA LYS A 2 -65.00 -0.02 -50.22
C LYS A 2 -63.89 -0.74 -49.43
N ARG A 3 -63.02 0.04 -48.76
CA ARG A 3 -62.80 -0.02 -47.30
C ARG A 3 -62.18 1.27 -46.78
N SER A 4 -62.60 1.60 -45.56
CA SER A 4 -62.67 2.91 -44.92
C SER A 4 -61.41 3.33 -44.17
N PHE A 5 -61.24 4.64 -44.16
CA PHE A 5 -60.17 5.46 -43.60
C PHE A 5 -60.30 5.58 -42.07
N LEU A 6 -59.24 5.30 -41.31
CA LEU A 6 -59.14 5.58 -39.87
C LEU A 6 -58.21 6.78 -39.64
N ARG A 7 -58.77 7.80 -38.98
CA ARG A 7 -58.10 8.95 -38.31
C ARG A 7 -56.98 8.41 -37.40
N GLY A 8 -55.81 9.03 -37.23
CA GLY A 8 -55.47 10.45 -37.24
C GLY A 8 -55.04 10.88 -35.83
N GLN A 9 -53.77 10.65 -35.49
CA GLN A 9 -53.03 11.34 -34.42
C GLN A 9 -51.62 11.68 -34.93
N PRO A 10 -51.09 12.86 -34.61
CA PRO A 10 -49.78 12.86 -33.97
C PRO A 10 -49.66 13.89 -32.82
N MET A 11 -49.13 13.44 -31.69
CA MET A 11 -48.76 14.28 -30.55
C MET A 11 -47.28 14.69 -30.68
N VAL A 12 -47.11 15.96 -31.05
CA VAL A 12 -46.16 16.95 -30.52
C VAL A 12 -44.73 16.50 -30.16
N ALA A 13 -43.79 17.02 -30.94
CA ALA A 13 -42.38 17.18 -30.61
C ALA A 13 -42.16 18.30 -29.57
N LEU A 14 -41.19 18.13 -28.66
CA LEU A 14 -40.48 19.28 -28.08
C LEU A 14 -39.01 18.93 -27.81
N VAL A 15 -38.18 19.90 -28.18
CA VAL A 15 -36.73 19.91 -28.35
C VAL A 15 -36.02 20.32 -27.06
N ALA A 16 -34.81 19.78 -26.91
CA ALA A 16 -33.63 20.20 -26.14
C ALA A 16 -33.69 21.49 -25.28
N PHE A 17 -33.20 21.38 -24.03
CA PHE A 17 -32.54 22.48 -23.32
C PHE A 17 -31.50 22.00 -22.28
N CYS A 18 -30.25 22.44 -22.49
CA CYS A 18 -29.17 22.72 -21.55
C CYS A 18 -28.90 21.78 -20.35
N LEU A 19 -27.91 20.91 -20.56
CA LEU A 19 -26.59 20.97 -19.93
C LEU A 19 -26.35 22.21 -19.03
N LEU A 20 -26.32 22.05 -17.70
CA LEU A 20 -25.38 22.72 -16.78
C LEU A 20 -25.53 22.19 -15.33
N CYS A 21 -24.38 21.90 -14.70
CA CYS A 21 -24.13 21.91 -13.25
C CYS A 21 -24.79 20.86 -12.34
N VAL A 22 -24.15 19.69 -12.23
CA VAL A 22 -23.80 19.14 -10.89
C VAL A 22 -22.32 18.72 -10.93
N LEU A 23 -21.44 19.72 -10.84
CA LEU A 23 -20.02 19.55 -10.54
C LEU A 23 -19.79 20.23 -9.18
N ALA A 24 -19.90 19.44 -8.11
CA ALA A 24 -19.47 19.70 -6.73
C ALA A 24 -19.88 18.44 -5.95
N THR A 25 -19.01 17.59 -5.39
CA THR A 25 -17.74 17.84 -4.70
C THR A 25 -16.87 16.57 -4.78
N ALA A 26 -15.83 16.59 -5.61
CA ALA A 26 -14.76 15.57 -5.63
C ALA A 26 -13.44 16.18 -5.13
N ALA A 27 -13.53 17.08 -4.15
CA ALA A 27 -12.43 17.91 -3.69
C ALA A 27 -12.31 17.83 -2.16
N GLU A 28 -12.19 16.62 -1.61
CA GLU A 28 -11.76 16.42 -0.21
C GLU A 28 -11.24 14.99 0.07
N ALA A 29 -10.81 14.27 -0.97
CA ALA A 29 -10.06 13.01 -0.81
C ALA A 29 -8.55 13.24 -0.60
N GLN A 30 -8.12 14.50 -0.42
CA GLN A 30 -6.73 14.87 -0.21
C GLN A 30 -6.43 14.99 1.28
N LEU A 31 -6.13 13.85 1.90
CA LEU A 31 -5.27 13.66 3.09
C LEU A 31 -5.45 12.23 3.63
N ARG A 32 -5.51 11.25 2.73
CA ARG A 32 -5.04 9.91 3.11
C ARG A 32 -3.55 9.92 2.80
N PRO A 33 -2.63 9.70 3.76
CA PRO A 33 -1.30 9.26 3.40
C PRO A 33 -1.51 8.00 2.56
N ILE A 34 -1.37 8.13 1.24
CA ILE A 34 -1.52 7.02 0.32
C ILE A 34 -0.50 5.99 0.77
N PRO A 35 -0.88 4.71 1.02
CA PRO A 35 0.06 3.71 1.45
C PRO A 35 1.18 3.64 0.42
N VAL A 36 2.40 3.95 0.84
CA VAL A 36 3.57 4.03 -0.04
C VAL A 36 4.05 2.63 -0.46
N ARG A 37 3.34 1.58 -0.04
CA ARG A 37 3.79 0.20 -0.11
C ARG A 37 2.94 -0.63 -1.06
N LYS A 38 3.60 -1.28 -2.03
CA LYS A 38 3.04 -2.46 -2.70
C LYS A 38 3.20 -3.68 -1.81
N SER A 39 2.27 -4.63 -1.92
CA SER A 39 2.25 -5.83 -1.08
C SER A 39 3.53 -6.66 -1.24
N LYS A 40 3.91 -7.44 -0.22
CA LYS A 40 5.06 -8.37 -0.28
C LYS A 40 4.97 -9.33 -1.48
N ALA A 41 3.76 -9.68 -1.92
CA ALA A 41 3.53 -10.49 -3.12
C ALA A 41 4.00 -9.79 -4.39
N ASP A 42 3.68 -8.50 -4.56
CA ASP A 42 4.09 -7.70 -5.72
C ASP A 42 5.61 -7.53 -5.82
N ARG A 43 6.34 -7.60 -4.69
CA ARG A 43 7.81 -7.50 -4.65
C ARG A 43 8.51 -8.75 -5.20
N LYS A 44 7.90 -9.95 -5.06
CA LYS A 44 8.50 -11.21 -5.52
C LYS A 44 8.54 -11.36 -7.04
N GLU A 45 7.78 -10.55 -7.78
CA GLU A 45 7.71 -10.60 -9.25
C GLU A 45 8.74 -9.71 -9.96
N SER A 46 9.63 -9.03 -9.21
CA SER A 46 10.63 -8.14 -9.79
C SER A 46 11.65 -8.89 -10.66
N SER A 47 11.79 -8.47 -11.91
CA SER A 47 12.83 -8.93 -12.84
C SER A 47 14.12 -8.08 -12.79
N LEU A 48 14.21 -7.11 -11.87
CA LEU A 48 15.34 -6.21 -11.76
C LEU A 48 16.48 -6.84 -10.96
N ILE A 49 17.68 -6.87 -11.54
CA ILE A 49 18.90 -7.24 -10.82
C ILE A 49 19.21 -6.12 -9.81
N ARG A 50 19.23 -6.49 -8.52
CA ARG A 50 19.52 -5.59 -7.41
C ARG A 50 21.01 -5.54 -7.12
N GLU A 51 21.57 -4.35 -7.11
CA GLU A 51 22.97 -4.07 -6.78
C GLU A 51 23.08 -3.48 -5.38
N ASP A 52 24.19 -3.78 -4.69
CA ASP A 52 24.46 -3.23 -3.37
C ASP A 52 24.76 -1.72 -3.44
N GLY A 53 24.37 -0.97 -2.40
CA GLY A 53 24.47 0.49 -2.36
C GLY A 53 23.45 1.25 -3.22
N ALA A 54 22.40 0.56 -3.70
CA ALA A 54 21.31 1.16 -4.46
C ALA A 54 19.94 0.90 -3.82
N VAL A 55 19.13 1.96 -3.73
CA VAL A 55 17.74 1.90 -3.28
C VAL A 55 16.82 1.79 -4.50
N TYR A 56 16.14 0.66 -4.62
CA TYR A 56 15.21 0.40 -5.72
C TYR A 56 13.82 0.94 -5.37
N LEU A 57 13.24 1.71 -6.29
CA LEU A 57 11.92 2.33 -6.13
C LEU A 57 10.78 1.32 -6.24
N GLU A 58 11.05 0.15 -6.81
CA GLU A 58 10.07 -0.93 -6.96
C GLU A 58 9.62 -1.45 -5.59
N GLY A 59 8.31 -1.33 -5.32
CA GLY A 59 7.71 -1.73 -4.05
C GLY A 59 7.82 -0.68 -2.94
N LEU A 60 8.60 0.39 -3.16
CA LEU A 60 8.67 1.58 -2.30
C LEU A 60 7.81 2.73 -2.81
N VAL A 61 7.43 2.77 -4.10
CA VAL A 61 6.60 3.84 -4.64
C VAL A 61 5.52 3.25 -5.54
N ASN A 62 4.29 3.74 -5.40
CA ASN A 62 3.16 3.29 -6.23
C ASN A 62 3.13 3.96 -7.61
N LYS A 63 3.66 5.18 -7.71
CA LYS A 63 3.71 5.96 -8.94
C LYS A 63 5.12 5.91 -9.53
N GLU A 64 5.18 5.76 -10.85
CA GLU A 64 6.45 5.86 -11.58
C GLU A 64 7.04 7.25 -11.41
N VAL A 65 8.32 7.30 -11.04
CA VAL A 65 9.06 8.54 -10.89
C VAL A 65 9.65 8.90 -12.26
N LYS A 66 9.15 9.99 -12.83
CA LYS A 66 9.57 10.49 -14.13
C LYS A 66 10.65 11.55 -13.95
N ALA A 67 11.72 11.42 -14.73
CA ALA A 67 12.80 12.39 -14.79
C ALA A 67 13.13 12.70 -16.25
N ARG A 68 13.91 13.74 -16.49
CA ARG A 68 14.30 14.21 -17.82
C ARG A 68 15.80 14.10 -18.00
N VAL A 69 16.22 13.57 -19.14
CA VAL A 69 17.64 13.54 -19.53
C VAL A 69 18.00 14.88 -20.18
N THR A 70 19.00 15.59 -19.67
CA THR A 70 19.35 16.95 -20.15
C THR A 70 20.15 16.93 -21.44
N ALA A 71 21.10 16.01 -21.53
CA ALA A 71 22.01 15.85 -22.67
C ALA A 71 22.20 14.36 -22.99
N PRO A 72 22.71 14.00 -24.18
CA PRO A 72 22.88 12.59 -24.53
C PRO A 72 23.74 11.88 -23.49
N ALA A 73 23.13 10.94 -22.76
CA ALA A 73 23.72 10.36 -21.56
C ALA A 73 24.11 8.90 -21.78
N PRO A 74 25.36 8.50 -21.49
CA PRO A 74 25.75 7.10 -21.57
C PRO A 74 25.02 6.29 -20.49
N ILE A 75 24.51 5.13 -20.87
CA ILE A 75 23.83 4.20 -19.97
C ILE A 75 24.67 2.92 -19.80
N TYR A 76 24.77 2.44 -18.57
CA TYR A 76 25.60 1.28 -18.21
C TYR A 76 24.78 0.17 -17.55
N THR A 77 25.28 -1.05 -17.62
CA THR A 77 24.63 -2.23 -16.98
C THR A 77 24.74 -2.22 -15.46
N THR A 78 25.91 -1.84 -14.94
CA THR A 78 26.26 -1.86 -13.50
C THR A 78 26.56 -0.46 -12.99
N LEU A 79 26.47 -0.27 -11.68
CA LEU A 79 26.72 1.00 -11.00
C LEU A 79 28.19 1.46 -11.15
N THR A 80 29.12 0.52 -11.29
CA THR A 80 30.55 0.75 -11.57
C THR A 80 30.84 1.15 -13.01
N ALA A 81 29.82 1.19 -13.88
CA ALA A 81 29.92 1.53 -15.29
C ALA A 81 30.77 0.54 -16.13
N ASP A 82 30.75 -0.76 -15.79
CA ASP A 82 31.64 -1.75 -16.43
C ASP A 82 31.32 -2.00 -17.91
N ARG A 83 30.02 -2.01 -18.25
CA ARG A 83 29.56 -2.28 -19.63
C ARG A 83 28.55 -1.25 -20.07
N TRP A 84 28.91 -0.55 -21.15
CA TRP A 84 28.08 0.42 -21.85
C TRP A 84 26.96 -0.28 -22.65
N LEU A 85 25.75 0.27 -22.56
CA LEU A 85 24.55 -0.22 -23.24
C LEU A 85 24.13 0.65 -24.43
N GLY A 86 24.47 1.93 -24.42
CA GLY A 86 23.97 2.90 -25.37
C GLY A 86 24.03 4.32 -24.82
N ASN A 87 23.55 5.27 -25.64
CA ASN A 87 23.31 6.63 -25.17
C ASN A 87 21.81 6.90 -25.23
N LEU A 88 21.28 7.45 -24.15
CA LEU A 88 19.93 8.00 -24.11
C LEU A 88 19.85 9.28 -24.93
N PHE A 89 18.67 9.57 -25.47
CA PHE A 89 18.43 10.81 -26.19
C PHE A 89 18.33 11.99 -25.22
N ALA A 90 18.77 13.18 -25.66
CA ALA A 90 18.57 14.41 -24.92
C ALA A 90 17.08 14.80 -24.89
N ASP A 91 16.69 15.53 -23.84
CA ASP A 91 15.32 15.99 -23.57
C ASP A 91 14.27 14.86 -23.53
N GLN A 92 14.71 13.63 -23.28
CA GLN A 92 13.83 12.48 -23.16
C GLN A 92 13.32 12.34 -21.72
N GLU A 93 12.03 12.05 -21.56
CA GLU A 93 11.46 11.56 -20.31
C GLU A 93 11.84 10.09 -20.08
N VAL A 94 12.37 9.81 -18.89
CA VAL A 94 12.81 8.49 -18.45
C VAL A 94 12.18 8.14 -17.11
N THR A 95 11.93 6.85 -16.91
CA THR A 95 11.40 6.36 -15.62
C THR A 95 12.56 5.96 -14.72
N VAL A 96 12.65 6.56 -13.54
CA VAL A 96 13.66 6.21 -12.53
C VAL A 96 13.21 4.92 -11.82
N LEU A 97 14.11 3.95 -11.79
CA LEU A 97 13.90 2.62 -11.19
C LEU A 97 14.67 2.44 -9.88
N ALA A 98 15.86 3.03 -9.77
CA ALA A 98 16.66 2.98 -8.55
C ALA A 98 17.55 4.22 -8.41
N ILE A 99 17.97 4.50 -7.19
CA ILE A 99 18.88 5.59 -6.85
C ILE A 99 20.09 5.01 -6.10
N SER A 100 21.26 5.50 -6.43
CA SER A 100 22.49 5.30 -5.66
C SER A 100 23.10 6.65 -5.31
N GLU A 101 24.20 6.66 -4.57
CA GLU A 101 24.95 7.88 -4.29
C GLU A 101 25.46 8.57 -5.57
N LYS A 102 25.89 7.79 -6.58
CA LYS A 102 26.62 8.30 -7.76
C LYS A 102 25.79 8.40 -9.04
N ALA A 103 24.76 7.58 -9.17
CA ALA A 103 24.00 7.41 -10.39
C ALA A 103 22.53 7.06 -10.13
N TYR A 104 21.69 7.29 -11.13
CA TYR A 104 20.31 6.82 -11.17
C TYR A 104 20.19 5.65 -12.14
N ARG A 105 19.44 4.62 -11.75
CA ARG A 105 19.02 3.57 -12.67
C ARG A 105 17.74 4.02 -13.33
N VAL A 106 17.75 4.14 -14.65
CA VAL A 106 16.61 4.65 -15.42
C VAL A 106 16.22 3.67 -16.52
N ARG A 107 14.95 3.72 -16.91
CA ARG A 107 14.41 3.06 -18.11
C ARG A 107 14.10 4.14 -19.14
N GLY A 108 14.67 3.99 -20.33
CA GLY A 108 14.54 4.96 -21.40
C GLY A 108 14.84 4.36 -22.77
N ARG A 109 14.87 5.21 -23.79
CA ARG A 109 15.07 4.80 -25.18
C ARG A 109 16.48 5.23 -25.62
N ALA A 110 17.21 4.28 -26.20
CA ALA A 110 18.47 4.50 -26.87
C ALA A 110 18.34 4.16 -28.37
N LYS A 111 19.44 4.31 -29.12
CA LYS A 111 19.48 3.92 -30.53
C LYS A 111 19.14 2.45 -30.77
N GLN A 112 19.53 1.56 -29.85
CA GLN A 112 19.28 0.13 -29.97
C GLN A 112 17.85 -0.29 -29.54
N GLY A 113 17.04 0.63 -29.02
CA GLY A 113 15.68 0.34 -28.52
C GLY A 113 15.48 0.79 -27.06
N GLN A 114 14.56 0.13 -26.36
CA GLN A 114 14.33 0.39 -24.94
C GLN A 114 15.45 -0.25 -24.11
N VAL A 115 16.04 0.52 -23.20
CA VAL A 115 17.16 0.11 -22.35
C VAL A 115 16.90 0.51 -20.91
N ALA A 116 17.40 -0.30 -19.98
CA ALA A 116 17.38 -0.01 -18.56
C ALA A 116 18.79 -0.17 -17.99
N GLY A 117 19.26 0.85 -17.26
CA GLY A 117 20.63 0.88 -16.77
C GLY A 117 20.96 2.17 -16.02
N TRP A 118 22.22 2.28 -15.62
CA TRP A 118 22.74 3.36 -14.78
C TRP A 118 23.20 4.56 -15.60
N VAL A 119 22.82 5.75 -15.14
CA VAL A 119 23.16 7.05 -15.73
C VAL A 119 23.62 7.97 -14.62
N GLY A 120 24.67 8.76 -14.87
CA GLY A 120 25.19 9.72 -13.89
C GLY A 120 24.15 10.78 -13.52
N LYS A 121 24.11 11.17 -12.23
CA LYS A 121 23.11 12.12 -11.69
C LYS A 121 23.09 13.46 -12.43
N ALA A 122 24.27 13.99 -12.81
CA ALA A 122 24.40 15.27 -13.50
C ALA A 122 23.67 15.35 -14.86
N MET A 123 23.30 14.20 -15.44
CA MET A 123 22.65 14.12 -16.75
C MET A 123 21.12 14.01 -16.65
N VAL A 124 20.58 13.98 -15.43
CA VAL A 124 19.16 13.75 -15.14
C VAL A 124 18.63 14.89 -14.28
N GLU A 125 17.58 15.55 -14.76
CA GLU A 125 16.88 16.64 -14.09
C GLU A 125 15.40 16.29 -13.82
N GLY A 126 14.75 17.11 -13.00
CA GLY A 126 13.32 16.97 -12.68
C GLY A 126 13.01 16.16 -11.42
N LEU A 127 14.04 15.78 -10.65
CA LEU A 127 13.88 15.24 -9.30
C LEU A 127 14.01 16.40 -8.28
N SER A 128 13.21 16.38 -7.21
CA SER A 128 13.33 17.38 -6.14
C SER A 128 14.61 17.15 -5.34
N GLU A 129 15.20 18.21 -4.82
CA GLU A 129 16.44 18.15 -4.03
C GLU A 129 16.25 17.31 -2.74
N GLU A 130 15.06 17.33 -2.17
CA GLU A 130 14.71 16.55 -0.98
C GLU A 130 14.39 15.07 -1.29
N PHE A 131 14.24 14.70 -2.56
CA PHE A 131 13.77 13.36 -2.97
C PHE A 131 14.70 12.25 -2.46
N GLU A 132 16.01 12.40 -2.64
CA GLU A 132 16.99 11.38 -2.25
C GLU A 132 17.03 11.19 -0.73
N GLY A 133 16.99 12.29 0.02
CA GLY A 133 16.98 12.26 1.47
C GLY A 133 15.72 11.59 2.01
N ASN A 134 14.55 11.93 1.45
CA ASN A 134 13.28 11.32 1.83
C ASN A 134 13.20 9.84 1.44
N LEU A 135 13.74 9.47 0.28
CA LEU A 135 13.80 8.07 -0.16
C LEU A 135 14.69 7.22 0.76
N THR A 136 15.82 7.76 1.21
CA THR A 136 16.74 7.06 2.13
C THR A 136 16.05 6.82 3.48
N LYS A 137 15.47 7.86 4.07
CA LYS A 137 14.71 7.74 5.33
C LYS A 137 13.54 6.77 5.19
N LEU A 138 12.86 6.78 4.04
CA LEU A 138 11.77 5.86 3.76
C LEU A 138 12.27 4.41 3.68
N HIS A 139 13.42 4.18 3.05
CA HIS A 139 14.03 2.86 2.96
C HIS A 139 14.43 2.33 4.35
N GLU A 140 15.07 3.16 5.18
CA GLU A 140 15.42 2.81 6.56
C GLU A 140 14.17 2.45 7.38
N ARG A 141 13.13 3.28 7.30
CA ARG A 141 11.83 3.01 7.93
C ARG A 141 11.25 1.67 7.44
N GLN A 142 11.35 1.41 6.15
CA GLN A 142 10.81 0.18 5.55
C GLN A 142 11.49 -1.07 6.11
N LEU A 143 12.82 -1.04 6.31
CA LEU A 143 13.54 -2.16 6.90
C LEU A 143 13.06 -2.45 8.33
N LEU A 144 12.82 -1.40 9.13
CA LEU A 144 12.28 -1.55 10.49
C LEU A 144 10.87 -2.16 10.48
N VAL A 145 10.01 -1.70 9.56
CA VAL A 145 8.65 -2.23 9.44
C VAL A 145 8.65 -3.67 8.93
N ASP A 146 9.51 -4.00 7.96
CA ASP A 146 9.60 -5.36 7.44
C ASP A 146 10.09 -6.35 8.51
N ASP A 147 11.03 -5.94 9.38
CA ASP A 147 11.44 -6.73 10.57
C ASP A 147 10.26 -6.97 11.53
N LEU A 148 9.45 -5.94 11.81
CA LEU A 148 8.28 -6.07 12.68
C LEU A 148 7.22 -7.03 12.09
N ILE A 149 6.96 -6.91 10.79
CA ILE A 149 6.00 -7.77 10.08
C ILE A 149 6.47 -9.22 10.06
N GLU A 150 7.76 -9.46 9.83
CA GLU A 150 8.32 -10.81 9.85
C GLU A 150 8.21 -11.48 11.22
N ASN A 151 8.27 -10.69 12.28
CA ASN A 151 8.11 -11.16 13.66
C ASN A 151 6.65 -11.10 14.16
N GLU A 152 5.68 -10.74 13.32
CA GLU A 152 4.26 -10.54 13.68
C GLU A 152 4.05 -9.55 14.85
N GLN A 153 4.85 -8.49 14.90
CA GLN A 153 4.86 -7.48 15.95
C GLN A 153 4.29 -6.14 15.47
N VAL A 154 3.75 -5.37 16.42
CA VAL A 154 3.26 -4.02 16.15
C VAL A 154 4.02 -2.98 16.98
N ALA A 155 4.25 -1.82 16.38
CA ALA A 155 4.94 -0.69 16.95
C ALA A 155 4.16 0.61 16.75
N LEU A 156 4.48 1.61 17.59
CA LEU A 156 3.93 2.96 17.42
C LEU A 156 4.42 3.57 16.11
N GLY A 157 3.57 4.31 15.41
CA GLY A 157 3.92 4.96 14.12
C GLY A 157 3.79 4.06 12.87
N MET A 158 3.41 2.78 13.03
CA MET A 158 3.00 1.94 11.89
C MET A 158 1.69 2.43 11.28
N THR A 159 1.48 2.20 9.98
CA THR A 159 0.19 2.50 9.33
C THR A 159 -0.81 1.36 9.50
N GLN A 160 -2.09 1.63 9.23
CA GLN A 160 -3.13 0.58 9.28
C GLN A 160 -2.81 -0.59 8.36
N GLU A 161 -2.33 -0.33 7.13
CA GLU A 161 -2.01 -1.41 6.19
C GLU A 161 -0.82 -2.26 6.67
N GLU A 162 0.18 -1.65 7.31
CA GLU A 162 1.34 -2.36 7.86
C GLU A 162 0.94 -3.24 9.04
N VAL A 163 0.03 -2.76 9.89
CA VAL A 163 -0.51 -3.56 11.00
C VAL A 163 -1.32 -4.74 10.47
N THR A 164 -2.18 -4.53 9.47
CA THR A 164 -2.95 -5.61 8.84
C THR A 164 -2.02 -6.62 8.13
N GLU A 165 -0.92 -6.17 7.54
CA GLU A 165 0.07 -7.09 6.95
C GLU A 165 0.83 -7.89 8.02
N SER A 166 1.06 -7.30 9.20
CA SER A 166 1.74 -7.96 10.31
C SER A 166 0.85 -8.96 11.05
N LEU A 167 -0.37 -8.58 11.40
CA LEU A 167 -1.26 -9.36 12.28
C LEU A 167 -2.42 -10.04 11.53
N GLY A 168 -2.61 -9.70 10.26
CA GLY A 168 -3.76 -10.11 9.47
C GLY A 168 -4.97 -9.18 9.67
N GLU A 169 -6.12 -9.67 9.20
CA GLU A 169 -7.39 -8.96 9.32
C GLU A 169 -7.84 -8.85 10.78
N PRO A 170 -8.26 -7.65 11.23
CA PRO A 170 -8.74 -7.48 12.60
C PRO A 170 -10.06 -8.24 12.82
N SER A 171 -10.26 -8.73 14.04
CA SER A 171 -11.51 -9.38 14.44
C SER A 171 -12.67 -8.39 14.47
N LYS A 172 -12.40 -7.15 14.91
CA LYS A 172 -13.35 -6.03 14.86
C LYS A 172 -12.61 -4.76 14.47
N GLN A 173 -13.29 -3.90 13.72
CA GLN A 173 -12.80 -2.59 13.32
C GLN A 173 -13.87 -1.53 13.60
N ALA A 174 -13.45 -0.41 14.16
CA ALA A 174 -14.27 0.77 14.36
C ALA A 174 -13.55 1.99 13.79
N ALA A 175 -14.28 2.85 13.11
CA ALA A 175 -13.76 4.11 12.59
C ALA A 175 -14.69 5.24 13.02
N LYS A 176 -14.10 6.32 13.53
CA LYS A 176 -14.81 7.50 14.00
C LYS A 176 -14.20 8.74 13.36
N ILE A 177 -15.06 9.69 12.98
CA ILE A 177 -14.67 10.96 12.39
C ILE A 177 -15.27 12.04 13.29
N ASP A 178 -14.39 12.74 14.02
CA ASP A 178 -14.76 13.83 14.91
C ASP A 178 -14.09 15.15 14.46
N GLN A 179 -14.40 16.26 15.13
CA GLN A 179 -13.78 17.57 14.86
C GLN A 179 -12.24 17.56 15.02
N SER A 180 -11.70 16.63 15.80
CA SER A 180 -10.25 16.42 16.00
C SER A 180 -9.59 15.60 14.89
N GLY A 181 -10.37 15.03 13.97
CA GLY A 181 -9.88 14.24 12.85
C GLY A 181 -10.41 12.80 12.83
N HIS A 182 -9.73 11.98 12.03
CA HIS A 182 -10.06 10.56 11.84
C HIS A 182 -9.32 9.69 12.85
N THR A 183 -10.08 8.91 13.62
CA THR A 183 -9.57 7.89 14.54
C THR A 183 -10.12 6.53 14.15
N ALA A 184 -9.27 5.50 14.20
CA ALA A 184 -9.70 4.12 13.99
C ALA A 184 -9.23 3.24 15.14
N THR A 185 -9.94 2.16 15.41
CA THR A 185 -9.61 1.18 16.44
C THR A 185 -9.74 -0.21 15.85
N PHE A 186 -8.66 -0.98 15.89
CA PHE A 186 -8.65 -2.39 15.51
C PHE A 186 -8.55 -3.26 16.76
N GLU A 187 -9.37 -4.30 16.81
CA GLU A 187 -9.33 -5.31 17.86
C GLU A 187 -8.99 -6.67 17.25
N TYR A 188 -7.95 -7.29 17.79
CA TYR A 188 -7.51 -8.63 17.47
C TYR A 188 -7.81 -9.52 18.68
N ILE A 189 -8.69 -10.50 18.51
CA ILE A 189 -9.14 -11.38 19.59
C ILE A 189 -8.69 -12.80 19.27
N THR A 190 -7.95 -13.40 20.21
CA THR A 190 -7.51 -14.79 20.14
C THR A 190 -8.48 -15.65 20.95
N TYR A 191 -8.99 -16.72 20.33
CA TYR A 191 -9.92 -17.64 20.95
C TYR A 191 -9.28 -19.02 21.09
N ASP A 192 -9.41 -19.64 22.26
CA ASP A 192 -9.14 -21.06 22.44
C ASP A 192 -10.42 -21.89 22.42
N ARG A 193 -10.32 -23.07 21.83
CA ARG A 193 -11.41 -24.05 21.78
C ARG A 193 -11.27 -25.03 22.91
N ILE A 194 -12.08 -24.85 23.94
CA ILE A 194 -12.05 -25.73 25.12
C ILE A 194 -13.07 -26.85 24.92
N PRO A 195 -12.67 -28.14 24.99
CA PRO A 195 -13.59 -29.25 24.88
C PRO A 195 -14.44 -29.36 26.14
N GLN A 196 -15.76 -29.29 25.99
CA GLN A 196 -16.72 -29.58 27.03
C GLN A 196 -17.43 -30.90 26.72
N GLN A 197 -17.38 -31.82 27.68
CA GLN A 197 -18.09 -33.09 27.57
C GLN A 197 -19.47 -32.95 28.18
N THR A 198 -20.50 -33.17 27.37
CA THR A 198 -21.88 -33.22 27.84
C THR A 198 -22.38 -34.65 27.70
N THR A 199 -23.03 -35.16 28.75
CA THR A 199 -23.68 -36.46 28.71
C THR A 199 -25.18 -36.23 28.57
N ALA A 200 -25.75 -36.69 27.47
CA ALA A 200 -27.19 -36.63 27.21
C ALA A 200 -27.76 -38.04 27.07
N ARG A 201 -29.09 -38.17 27.25
CA ARG A 201 -29.79 -39.40 26.90
C ARG A 201 -30.31 -39.27 25.47
N ASP A 202 -30.06 -40.29 24.64
CA ASP A 202 -30.65 -40.35 23.30
C ASP A 202 -32.16 -40.68 23.37
N ALA A 203 -32.84 -40.67 22.22
CA ALA A 203 -34.27 -40.98 22.12
C ALA A 203 -34.65 -42.40 22.61
N PHE A 204 -33.66 -43.26 22.82
CA PHE A 204 -33.80 -44.63 23.33
C PHE A 204 -33.35 -44.77 24.80
N GLY A 205 -33.03 -43.67 25.48
CA GLY A 205 -32.64 -43.62 26.88
C GLY A 205 -31.18 -44.01 27.17
N ARG A 206 -30.35 -44.24 26.14
CA ARG A 206 -28.93 -44.57 26.30
C ARG A 206 -28.12 -43.31 26.57
N LEU A 207 -27.14 -43.40 27.47
CA LEU A 207 -26.22 -42.30 27.72
C LEU A 207 -25.25 -42.16 26.55
N VAL A 208 -25.25 -40.99 25.92
CA VAL A 208 -24.33 -40.62 24.84
C VAL A 208 -23.50 -39.44 25.34
N GLN A 209 -22.18 -39.56 25.20
CA GLN A 209 -21.26 -38.46 25.47
C GLN A 209 -21.00 -37.72 24.17
N THR A 210 -21.20 -36.41 24.20
CA THR A 210 -20.90 -35.52 23.09
C THR A 210 -19.85 -34.52 23.53
N VAL A 211 -18.79 -34.38 22.73
CA VAL A 211 -17.76 -33.37 22.93
C VAL A 211 -18.15 -32.14 22.11
N THR A 212 -18.43 -31.03 22.79
CA THR A 212 -18.69 -29.74 22.15
C THR A 212 -17.51 -28.83 22.43
N TYR A 213 -16.99 -28.16 21.40
CA TYR A 213 -15.93 -27.16 21.57
C TYR A 213 -16.57 -25.79 21.77
N VAL A 214 -16.22 -25.14 22.87
CA VAL A 214 -16.64 -23.77 23.16
C VAL A 214 -15.45 -22.84 22.94
N GLU A 215 -15.65 -21.79 22.15
CA GLU A 215 -14.65 -20.75 21.93
C GLU A 215 -14.67 -19.77 23.11
N VAL A 216 -13.51 -19.59 23.74
CA VAL A 216 -13.31 -18.68 24.86
C VAL A 216 -12.21 -17.70 24.48
N GLU A 217 -12.43 -16.41 24.74
CA GLU A 217 -11.42 -15.37 24.51
C GLU A 217 -10.23 -15.59 25.47
N THR A 218 -9.07 -15.91 24.91
CA THR A 218 -7.82 -16.12 25.69
C THR A 218 -6.94 -14.89 25.67
N GLY A 219 -7.09 -14.01 24.69
CA GLY A 219 -6.32 -12.76 24.64
C GLY A 219 -6.87 -11.77 23.64
N LYS A 220 -6.61 -10.49 23.88
CA LYS A 220 -7.08 -9.37 23.05
C LYS A 220 -6.00 -8.30 22.94
N VAL A 221 -5.81 -7.82 21.72
CA VAL A 221 -4.97 -6.65 21.40
C VAL A 221 -5.85 -5.59 20.77
N THR A 222 -5.83 -4.40 21.36
CA THR A 222 -6.53 -3.21 20.87
C THR A 222 -5.51 -2.20 20.39
N ILE A 223 -5.64 -1.77 19.13
CA ILE A 223 -4.74 -0.82 18.49
C ILE A 223 -5.55 0.41 18.10
N GLU A 224 -5.13 1.57 18.60
CA GLU A 224 -5.77 2.84 18.25
C GLU A 224 -4.90 3.60 17.26
N PHE A 225 -5.56 4.11 16.23
CA PHE A 225 -4.97 4.91 15.18
C PHE A 225 -5.44 6.35 15.28
N GLU A 226 -4.51 7.28 15.12
CA GLU A 226 -4.80 8.69 14.92
C GLU A 226 -4.13 9.14 13.62
N LYS A 227 -4.86 9.81 12.73
CA LYS A 227 -4.33 10.25 11.41
C LYS A 227 -3.72 9.11 10.58
N GLY A 228 -4.25 7.90 10.76
CA GLY A 228 -3.82 6.70 10.01
C GLY A 228 -2.56 6.01 10.54
N VAL A 229 -2.00 6.47 11.68
CA VAL A 229 -0.83 5.85 12.32
C VAL A 229 -1.16 5.32 13.71
N VAL A 230 -0.48 4.25 14.13
CA VAL A 230 -0.64 3.66 15.47
C VAL A 230 -0.20 4.65 16.53
N LYS A 231 -1.12 4.97 17.44
CA LYS A 231 -0.90 5.87 18.57
C LYS A 231 -0.78 5.12 19.88
N SER A 232 -1.63 4.12 20.10
CA SER A 232 -1.65 3.34 21.32
C SER A 232 -1.88 1.86 20.99
N ILE A 233 -1.32 1.01 21.85
CA ILE A 233 -1.46 -0.44 21.77
C ILE A 233 -1.77 -0.90 23.19
N ALA A 234 -2.87 -1.62 23.36
CA ALA A 234 -3.29 -2.21 24.62
C ALA A 234 -3.40 -3.72 24.44
N GLU A 235 -2.64 -4.47 25.24
CA GLU A 235 -2.61 -5.94 25.23
C GLU A 235 -3.22 -6.43 26.54
N SER A 236 -4.03 -7.47 26.46
CA SER A 236 -4.60 -8.17 27.62
C SER A 236 -3.90 -9.50 27.83
N GLU A 237 -4.08 -10.08 29.02
CA GLU A 237 -3.37 -11.29 29.47
C GLU A 237 -3.35 -12.40 28.40
N GLY A 238 -2.18 -13.02 28.20
CA GLY A 238 -2.00 -14.16 27.30
C GLY A 238 -1.48 -13.84 25.89
N VAL A 239 -1.27 -12.57 25.54
CA VAL A 239 -0.71 -12.17 24.23
C VAL A 239 0.41 -11.14 24.42
N ASP A 240 1.61 -11.48 23.94
CA ASP A 240 2.75 -10.57 23.85
C ASP A 240 3.03 -10.28 22.36
N ARG A 241 2.43 -9.22 21.80
CA ARG A 241 2.74 -8.73 20.44
C ARG A 241 3.78 -7.62 20.45
N GLN A 242 4.13 -7.12 21.62
CA GLN A 242 5.30 -6.28 21.85
C GLN A 242 6.47 -7.11 22.37
N SER A 243 7.68 -6.81 21.90
CA SER A 243 8.93 -7.43 22.38
C SER A 243 9.33 -7.07 23.83
N GLY A 244 8.38 -6.68 24.68
CA GLY A 244 8.62 -6.13 26.03
C GLY A 244 9.26 -4.73 26.05
N VAL A 245 9.77 -4.25 24.91
CA VAL A 245 10.32 -2.90 24.69
C VAL A 245 9.42 -2.17 23.70
N VAL A 246 9.02 -0.94 24.05
CA VAL A 246 8.23 -0.06 23.16
C VAL A 246 9.09 0.30 21.96
N ARG A 247 8.80 -0.31 20.81
CA ARG A 247 9.41 0.06 19.52
C ARG A 247 8.60 1.20 18.90
N VAL A 248 9.29 2.23 18.44
CA VAL A 248 8.70 3.39 17.77
C VAL A 248 9.27 3.46 16.36
N VAL A 249 8.38 3.40 15.38
CA VAL A 249 8.71 3.56 13.97
C VAL A 249 8.51 5.04 13.60
N PRO A 250 9.42 5.65 12.83
CA PRO A 250 9.19 6.98 12.29
C PRO A 250 7.86 7.06 11.52
N PRO A 251 7.14 8.20 11.56
CA PRO A 251 5.90 8.37 10.82
C PRO A 251 6.13 8.22 9.30
N PRO A 252 5.08 7.91 8.53
CA PRO A 252 5.18 7.78 7.08
C PRO A 252 5.67 9.09 6.43
N ILE A 253 6.60 8.95 5.48
CA ILE A 253 7.25 10.06 4.79
C ILE A 253 6.58 10.26 3.43
N LEU A 254 6.26 11.52 3.10
CA LEU A 254 5.78 11.89 1.77
C LEU A 254 6.99 12.13 0.87
N LEU A 255 7.00 11.45 -0.29
CA LEU A 255 8.07 11.58 -1.29
C LEU A 255 7.87 12.78 -2.24
N PHE A 256 6.67 13.37 -2.28
CA PHE A 256 6.26 14.45 -3.19
C PHE A 256 5.45 15.52 -2.47
#